data_AF-Q8RJU1-F1
#
_entry.id   AF-Q8RJU1-F1
#
_cell.length_a   1.000
_cell.length_b   1.000
_cell.length_c   1.000
_cell.angle_alpha   90.00
_cell.angle_beta   90.00
_cell.angle_gamma   90.00
#
_symmetry.space_group_name_H-M   'P 1'
#
loop_
_entity.id
_entity.type
_entity.pdbx_description
1 polymer ?
#
loop_
_entity_poly.entity_id
_entity_poly.type
_entity_poly.pdbx_seq_one_letter_code
_entity_poly.pdbx_strand_id
1 'polypeptide(L)'
;MEIDVSKLRTDLPQVGVQPYRQVHAHSTGNRNSTVQNEADYHYRKNPELGFFSHVVGNGRVMQVGPVDNGAWDVGGGWNAEGYAQVELIESHESKEEFLIDYRLYIELLRNLTDEAGIPKTLDTADLASIKTHEYCTNNQPDNNSDHVDPYPYLAKWGISREQFKQDIENGLTIEAGWQQNDTGTWYVHSDGSYPKDKFEKVNGTWYYFDGSGYMLADRWKKHIDGNWYWFDQSGEMATGWKKIAEKWYYFDGEGAMKTGWIKYKETWYYLDSQNGDMVSNAFVKSNDGWYYLKEDGTIAEKPEFTVEPEGLITVK
;
A
#
# COMPACT_ATOMS: atom_id res chain seq x y z
N MET A 1 3.25 -10.32 16.69
CA MET A 1 3.50 -8.90 16.39
C MET A 1 4.90 -8.51 16.85
N GLU A 2 5.63 -7.74 16.04
CA GLU A 2 6.90 -7.11 16.45
C GLU A 2 6.60 -5.83 17.23
N ILE A 3 7.26 -5.63 18.37
CA ILE A 3 7.04 -4.48 19.26
C ILE A 3 8.39 -3.84 19.56
N ASP A 4 8.52 -2.55 19.23
CA ASP A 4 9.69 -1.75 19.56
C ASP A 4 9.57 -1.22 20.99
N VAL A 5 10.48 -1.66 21.87
CA VAL A 5 10.54 -1.30 23.29
C VAL A 5 11.63 -0.27 23.60
N SER A 6 12.26 0.33 22.58
CA SER A 6 13.39 1.27 22.76
C SER A 6 13.06 2.53 23.57
N LYS A 7 11.77 2.83 23.74
CA LYS A 7 11.23 3.97 24.49
C LYS A 7 10.30 3.56 25.63
N LEU A 8 10.38 2.30 26.08
CA LEU A 8 9.62 1.82 27.23
C LEU A 8 10.08 2.55 28.50
N ARG A 9 9.16 3.29 29.14
CA ARG A 9 9.37 3.89 30.45
C ARG A 9 9.11 2.89 31.56
N THR A 10 10.12 2.62 32.37
CA THR A 10 10.02 1.74 33.54
C THR A 10 9.84 2.50 34.85
N ASP A 11 9.72 3.83 34.79
CA ASP A 11 9.61 4.75 35.93
C ASP A 11 8.16 5.25 36.18
N LEU A 12 7.20 4.76 35.40
CA LEU A 12 5.79 5.15 35.53
C LEU A 12 5.16 4.58 36.79
N PRO A 13 4.27 5.34 37.47
CA PRO A 13 3.60 4.86 38.68
C PRO A 13 2.59 3.78 38.34
N GLN A 14 2.34 2.88 39.31
CA GLN A 14 1.16 2.03 39.28
C GLN A 14 -0.09 2.86 39.55
N VAL A 15 -1.17 2.58 38.82
CA VAL A 15 -2.49 3.19 39.02
C VAL A 15 -3.48 2.05 39.31
N GLY A 16 -4.23 2.15 40.40
CA GLY A 16 -5.11 1.05 40.82
C GLY A 16 -4.34 -0.20 41.27
N VAL A 17 -5.01 -1.35 41.21
CA VAL A 17 -4.46 -2.67 41.56
C VAL A 17 -5.04 -3.75 40.66
N GLN A 18 -4.31 -4.83 40.48
CA GLN A 18 -4.79 -6.01 39.75
C GLN A 18 -6.03 -6.63 40.42
N PRO A 19 -6.93 -7.29 39.64
CA PRO A 19 -6.87 -7.44 38.18
C PRO A 19 -7.30 -6.16 37.45
N TYR A 20 -6.64 -5.86 36.34
CA TYR A 20 -7.04 -4.82 35.38
C TYR A 20 -7.98 -5.43 34.34
N ARG A 21 -9.16 -4.83 34.14
CA ARG A 21 -10.26 -5.44 33.36
C ARG A 21 -10.41 -4.85 31.97
N GLN A 22 -9.72 -3.77 31.65
CA GLN A 22 -9.94 -3.02 30.42
C GLN A 22 -8.68 -2.92 29.58
N VAL A 23 -8.85 -2.89 28.26
CA VAL A 23 -7.84 -2.39 27.33
C VAL A 23 -8.41 -1.15 26.68
N HIS A 24 -7.68 -0.04 26.74
CA HIS A 24 -8.19 1.25 26.26
C HIS A 24 -7.71 1.53 24.84
N ALA A 25 -8.66 1.88 23.98
CA ALA A 25 -8.45 2.26 22.59
C ALA A 25 -8.49 3.79 22.50
N HIS A 26 -7.37 4.39 22.10
CA HIS A 26 -7.16 5.83 21.97
C HIS A 26 -6.73 6.24 20.55
N SER A 27 -6.83 7.54 20.26
CA SER A 27 -6.05 8.19 19.19
C SER A 27 -5.47 9.52 19.66
N THR A 28 -4.27 9.83 19.16
CA THR A 28 -3.38 10.86 19.75
C THR A 28 -3.93 12.28 19.76
N GLY A 29 -4.96 12.59 18.95
CA GLY A 29 -5.43 13.96 18.70
C GLY A 29 -4.41 14.87 18.02
N ASN A 30 -3.24 14.33 17.61
CA ASN A 30 -2.13 15.09 17.06
C ASN A 30 -1.94 14.81 15.58
N ARG A 31 -2.23 15.82 14.76
CA ARG A 31 -2.27 15.71 13.30
C ARG A 31 -0.89 15.64 12.63
N ASN A 32 0.19 15.84 13.39
CA ASN A 32 1.53 16.02 12.83
C ASN A 32 2.59 15.08 13.42
N SER A 33 2.28 14.32 14.47
CA SER A 33 3.26 13.48 15.14
C SER A 33 3.35 12.10 14.52
N THR A 34 4.59 11.69 14.25
CA THR A 34 4.91 10.29 13.97
C THR A 34 4.87 9.45 15.25
N VAL A 35 4.83 8.12 15.12
CA VAL A 35 4.95 7.18 16.23
C VAL A 35 6.21 7.43 17.07
N GLN A 36 7.31 7.85 16.43
CA GLN A 36 8.55 8.18 17.11
C GLN A 36 8.42 9.50 17.90
N ASN A 37 7.73 10.50 17.35
CA ASN A 37 7.51 11.76 18.07
C ASN A 37 6.67 11.55 19.33
N GLU A 38 5.63 10.72 19.23
CA GLU A 38 4.80 10.37 20.39
C GLU A 38 5.60 9.59 21.43
N ALA A 39 6.37 8.58 21.00
CA ALA A 39 7.24 7.83 21.91
C ALA A 39 8.30 8.71 22.59
N ASP A 40 8.95 9.61 21.84
CA ASP A 40 9.96 10.52 22.40
C ASP A 40 9.37 11.58 23.33
N TYR A 41 8.17 12.08 23.04
CA TYR A 41 7.45 12.98 23.92
C TYR A 41 6.99 12.27 25.19
N HIS A 42 6.37 11.10 25.06
CA HIS A 42 5.95 10.26 26.18
C HIS A 42 7.14 9.91 27.10
N TYR A 43 8.29 9.56 26.51
CA TYR A 43 9.52 9.26 27.25
C TYR A 43 9.98 10.41 28.18
N ARG A 44 9.81 11.67 27.75
CA ARG A 44 10.30 12.85 28.48
C ARG A 44 9.22 13.65 29.21
N LYS A 45 7.94 13.41 28.96
CA LYS A 45 6.85 14.21 29.54
C LYS A 45 6.70 13.94 31.04
N ASN A 46 6.12 14.91 31.75
CA ASN A 46 5.62 14.68 33.10
C ASN A 46 4.47 13.64 33.03
N PRO A 47 4.57 12.49 33.72
CA PRO A 47 3.52 11.48 33.74
C PRO A 47 2.15 12.01 34.19
N GLU A 48 2.09 13.03 35.06
CA GLU A 48 0.83 13.62 35.53
C GLU A 48 -0.02 14.25 34.41
N LEU A 49 0.59 14.53 33.25
CA LEU A 49 -0.12 14.96 32.03
C LEU A 49 -0.76 13.79 31.27
N GLY A 50 -0.84 12.62 31.90
CA GLY A 50 -1.30 11.37 31.35
C GLY A 50 -0.24 10.54 30.65
N PHE A 51 -0.40 9.23 30.66
CA PHE A 51 0.51 8.28 30.00
C PHE A 51 -0.26 7.03 29.59
N PHE A 52 0.26 6.33 28.58
CA PHE A 52 -0.31 5.11 28.00
C PHE A 52 0.78 4.06 27.78
N SER A 53 0.42 2.85 27.34
CA SER A 53 1.37 1.74 27.20
C SER A 53 1.88 1.53 25.77
N HIS A 54 1.08 1.78 24.74
CA HIS A 54 1.46 1.57 23.34
C HIS A 54 1.07 2.75 22.44
N VAL A 55 1.85 2.97 21.40
CA VAL A 55 1.48 3.81 20.25
C VAL A 55 1.71 3.05 18.95
N VAL A 56 0.72 3.13 18.05
CA VAL A 56 0.70 2.50 16.74
C VAL A 56 0.76 3.59 15.68
N GLY A 57 1.70 3.46 14.76
CA GLY A 57 1.88 4.44 13.70
C GLY A 57 3.07 4.16 12.80
N ASN A 58 3.01 4.68 11.58
CA ASN A 58 4.05 4.58 10.56
C ASN A 58 4.49 3.11 10.29
N GLY A 59 3.54 2.17 10.32
CA GLY A 59 3.76 0.76 10.04
C GLY A 59 4.37 -0.05 11.18
N ARG A 60 4.38 0.47 12.41
CA ARG A 60 4.94 -0.25 13.56
C ARG A 60 4.21 0.03 14.87
N VAL A 61 4.51 -0.80 15.87
CA VAL A 61 4.05 -0.64 17.25
C VAL A 61 5.24 -0.31 18.14
N MET A 62 5.12 0.75 18.93
CA MET A 62 6.07 1.07 19.99
C MET A 62 5.41 0.92 21.36
N GLN A 63 6.01 0.14 22.24
CA GLN A 63 5.61 0.09 23.65
C GLN A 63 6.39 1.14 24.43
N VAL A 64 5.66 2.05 25.06
CA VAL A 64 6.19 3.23 25.75
C VAL A 64 5.92 3.23 27.25
N GLY A 65 5.00 2.37 27.72
CA GLY A 65 4.70 2.18 29.14
C GLY A 65 4.40 0.71 29.49
N PRO A 66 4.38 0.36 30.78
CA PRO A 66 4.09 -1.00 31.22
C PRO A 66 2.63 -1.37 30.92
N VAL A 67 2.37 -2.66 30.78
CA VAL A 67 1.03 -3.26 30.87
C VAL A 67 0.80 -3.80 32.28
N ASP A 68 -0.44 -4.21 32.59
CA ASP A 68 -0.81 -4.83 33.87
C ASP A 68 -0.46 -3.96 35.10
N ASN A 69 -0.54 -2.63 34.93
CA ASN A 69 -0.08 -1.64 35.90
C ASN A 69 -1.02 -0.42 36.06
N GLY A 70 -2.13 -0.36 35.32
CA GLY A 70 -2.97 0.83 35.23
C GLY A 70 -2.27 1.99 34.54
N ALA A 71 -3.03 3.05 34.23
CA ALA A 71 -2.47 4.26 33.62
C ALA A 71 -3.33 5.50 33.88
N TRP A 72 -2.74 6.68 33.72
CA TRP A 72 -3.50 7.94 33.67
C TRP A 72 -3.80 8.28 32.21
N ASP A 73 -4.76 7.61 31.60
CA ASP A 73 -5.05 7.74 30.18
C ASP A 73 -6.46 8.25 29.89
N VAL A 74 -7.46 7.74 30.61
CA VAL A 74 -8.87 8.07 30.35
C VAL A 74 -9.42 9.22 31.21
N GLY A 75 -8.61 9.78 32.12
CA GLY A 75 -8.98 10.97 32.88
C GLY A 75 -10.11 10.76 33.90
N GLY A 76 -10.23 9.57 34.49
CA GLY A 76 -11.24 9.27 35.51
C GLY A 76 -10.96 7.97 36.25
N GLY A 77 -11.99 7.39 36.89
CA GLY A 77 -11.84 6.22 37.75
C GLY A 77 -11.37 4.96 37.02
N TRP A 78 -11.63 4.83 35.72
CA TRP A 78 -11.16 3.68 34.93
C TRP A 78 -9.68 3.75 34.53
N ASN A 79 -8.97 4.82 34.88
CA ASN A 79 -7.50 4.81 34.95
C ASN A 79 -6.95 3.61 35.76
N ALA A 80 -7.70 3.19 36.79
CA ALA A 80 -7.37 2.04 37.64
C ALA A 80 -7.76 0.68 37.05
N GLU A 81 -8.31 0.63 35.83
CA GLU A 81 -8.81 -0.58 35.16
C GLU A 81 -7.99 -1.00 33.95
N GLY A 82 -7.18 -0.10 33.40
CA GLY A 82 -6.46 -0.31 32.15
C GLY A 82 -5.28 -1.27 32.30
N TYR A 83 -5.42 -2.47 31.73
CA TYR A 83 -4.32 -3.41 31.51
C TYR A 83 -3.32 -2.82 30.52
N ALA A 84 -3.82 -2.22 29.44
CA ALA A 84 -3.05 -1.55 28.41
C ALA A 84 -3.86 -0.42 27.76
N GLN A 85 -3.16 0.54 27.17
CA GLN A 85 -3.70 1.76 26.57
C GLN A 85 -2.99 1.97 25.24
N VAL A 86 -3.73 1.92 24.14
CA VAL A 86 -3.17 1.91 22.79
C VAL A 86 -3.58 3.18 22.06
N GLU A 87 -2.61 3.99 21.69
CA GLU A 87 -2.77 5.22 20.91
C GLU A 87 -2.57 4.95 19.41
N LEU A 88 -3.50 5.38 18.56
CA LEU A 88 -3.30 5.46 17.12
C LEU A 88 -2.86 6.88 16.72
N ILE A 89 -1.76 7.02 15.96
CA ILE A 89 -1.33 8.35 15.47
C ILE A 89 -2.39 8.98 14.57
N GLU A 90 -2.47 10.31 14.57
CA GLU A 90 -3.44 11.03 13.73
C GLU A 90 -2.84 11.71 12.48
N SER A 91 -1.58 11.39 12.16
CA SER A 91 -0.80 12.08 11.11
C SER A 91 -0.75 11.38 9.74
N HIS A 92 -1.59 10.38 9.47
CA HIS A 92 -1.61 9.71 8.16
C HIS A 92 -1.94 10.69 7.02
N GLU A 93 -1.21 10.60 5.92
CA GLU A 93 -1.42 11.42 4.71
C GLU A 93 -2.34 10.75 3.70
N SER A 94 -2.48 9.42 3.80
CA SER A 94 -3.29 8.62 2.88
C SER A 94 -4.11 7.55 3.62
N LYS A 95 -5.17 7.05 2.96
CA LYS A 95 -5.98 5.96 3.50
C LYS A 95 -5.15 4.67 3.59
N GLU A 96 -4.18 4.50 2.70
CA GLU A 96 -3.29 3.35 2.70
C GLU A 96 -2.42 3.32 3.95
N GLU A 97 -1.78 4.45 4.30
CA GLU A 97 -1.01 4.58 5.55
C GLU A 97 -1.89 4.32 6.77
N PHE A 98 -3.08 4.94 6.84
CA PHE A 98 -4.02 4.71 7.93
C PHE A 98 -4.40 3.23 8.06
N LEU A 99 -4.71 2.55 6.96
CA LEU A 99 -5.14 1.16 7.00
C LEU A 99 -4.03 0.21 7.45
N ILE A 100 -2.76 0.52 7.15
CA ILE A 100 -1.60 -0.23 7.67
C ILE A 100 -1.60 -0.17 9.21
N ASP A 101 -1.69 1.04 9.77
CA ASP A 101 -1.65 1.23 11.21
C ASP A 101 -2.93 0.77 11.91
N TYR A 102 -4.09 0.92 11.27
CA TYR A 102 -5.36 0.40 11.75
C TYR A 102 -5.34 -1.12 11.90
N ARG A 103 -4.67 -1.85 11.00
CA ARG A 103 -4.51 -3.31 11.12
C ARG A 103 -3.70 -3.71 12.34
N LEU A 104 -2.56 -3.05 12.54
CA LEU A 104 -1.72 -3.24 13.72
C LEU A 104 -2.49 -2.88 14.99
N TYR A 105 -3.27 -1.81 14.96
CA TYR A 105 -4.10 -1.35 16.06
C TYR A 105 -5.15 -2.39 16.47
N ILE A 106 -5.91 -2.94 15.52
CA ILE A 106 -6.90 -3.99 15.80
C ILE A 106 -6.24 -5.27 16.32
N GLU A 107 -5.17 -5.72 15.67
CA GLU A 107 -4.45 -6.93 16.09
C GLU A 107 -3.87 -6.76 17.51
N LEU A 108 -3.29 -5.60 17.82
CA LEU A 108 -2.70 -5.31 19.12
C LEU A 108 -3.76 -5.28 20.23
N LEU A 109 -4.88 -4.57 20.03
CA LEU A 109 -5.97 -4.51 21.00
C LEU A 109 -6.53 -5.92 21.32
N ARG A 110 -6.68 -6.75 20.29
CA ARG A 110 -7.14 -8.15 20.44
C ARG A 110 -6.10 -9.03 21.15
N ASN A 111 -4.82 -8.88 20.82
CA ASN A 111 -3.76 -9.64 21.48
C ASN A 111 -3.60 -9.26 22.97
N LEU A 112 -3.68 -7.97 23.29
CA LEU A 112 -3.60 -7.48 24.68
C LEU A 112 -4.76 -7.97 25.54
N THR A 113 -5.95 -8.10 24.96
CA THR A 113 -7.09 -8.69 25.69
C THR A 113 -6.95 -10.19 25.88
N ASP A 114 -6.41 -10.91 24.90
CA ASP A 114 -6.06 -12.33 25.07
C ASP A 114 -5.01 -12.55 26.15
N GLU A 115 -4.00 -11.69 26.22
CA GLU A 115 -2.96 -11.70 27.26
C GLU A 115 -3.54 -11.44 28.67
N ALA A 116 -4.45 -10.46 28.79
CA ALA A 116 -5.08 -10.07 30.04
C ALA A 116 -6.26 -10.97 30.47
N GLY A 117 -6.69 -11.91 29.63
CA GLY A 117 -7.91 -12.70 29.87
C GLY A 117 -9.21 -11.88 29.83
N ILE A 118 -9.23 -10.80 29.05
CA ILE A 118 -10.36 -9.89 28.86
C ILE A 118 -11.15 -10.31 27.60
N PRO A 119 -12.50 -10.26 27.59
CA PRO A 119 -13.27 -10.51 26.38
C PRO A 119 -12.93 -9.52 25.25
N LYS A 120 -12.77 -10.05 24.03
CA LYS A 120 -12.61 -9.27 22.79
C LYS A 120 -13.94 -8.62 22.36
N THR A 121 -14.49 -7.77 23.20
CA THR A 121 -15.68 -6.98 22.94
C THR A 121 -15.33 -5.50 22.93
N LEU A 122 -16.10 -4.68 22.23
CA LEU A 122 -15.92 -3.23 22.22
C LEU A 122 -17.11 -2.52 22.88
N ASP A 123 -16.80 -1.63 23.84
CA ASP A 123 -17.75 -0.66 24.42
C ASP A 123 -19.05 -1.29 24.96
N THR A 124 -18.94 -2.49 25.53
CA THR A 124 -20.05 -3.18 26.20
C THR A 124 -20.29 -2.61 27.59
N ALA A 125 -21.45 -2.90 28.20
CA ALA A 125 -21.72 -2.51 29.60
C ALA A 125 -20.90 -3.31 30.62
N ASP A 126 -20.38 -4.48 30.25
CA ASP A 126 -19.54 -5.29 31.12
C ASP A 126 -18.25 -4.56 31.44
N LEU A 127 -17.79 -4.61 32.69
CA LEU A 127 -16.59 -3.91 33.10
C LEU A 127 -15.35 -4.36 32.31
N ALA A 128 -15.28 -5.66 31.99
CA ALA A 128 -14.19 -6.26 31.25
C ALA A 128 -14.46 -6.27 29.74
N SER A 129 -13.70 -5.47 28.99
CA SER A 129 -13.85 -5.28 27.54
C SER A 129 -12.72 -4.37 27.02
N ILE A 130 -12.56 -4.29 25.71
CA ILE A 130 -11.91 -3.13 25.10
C ILE A 130 -12.85 -1.93 25.23
N LYS A 131 -12.35 -0.79 25.71
CA LYS A 131 -13.10 0.46 25.88
C LYS A 131 -12.43 1.57 25.08
N THR A 132 -13.18 2.32 24.30
CA THR A 132 -12.70 3.58 23.73
C THR A 132 -12.58 4.65 24.79
N HIS A 133 -11.74 5.67 24.58
CA HIS A 133 -11.72 6.84 25.47
C HIS A 133 -13.11 7.47 25.52
N GLU A 134 -13.82 7.55 24.40
CA GLU A 134 -15.22 8.01 24.39
C GLU A 134 -16.12 7.23 25.36
N TYR A 135 -16.04 5.90 25.34
CA TYR A 135 -16.85 5.08 26.23
C TYR A 135 -16.47 5.32 27.70
N CYS A 136 -15.17 5.43 27.99
CA CYS A 136 -14.69 5.76 29.32
C CYS A 136 -15.21 7.14 29.77
N THR A 137 -15.03 8.19 28.96
CA THR A 137 -15.57 9.54 29.20
C THR A 137 -17.06 9.51 29.57
N ASN A 138 -17.85 8.70 28.86
CA ASN A 138 -19.31 8.67 29.05
C ASN A 138 -19.79 7.82 30.24
N ASN A 139 -18.99 6.85 30.71
CA ASN A 139 -19.48 5.81 31.62
C ASN A 139 -18.62 5.58 32.87
N GLN A 140 -17.38 6.06 32.91
CA GLN A 140 -16.49 5.80 34.04
C GLN A 140 -16.93 6.59 35.28
N PRO A 141 -16.72 6.05 36.50
CA PRO A 141 -16.88 6.82 37.72
C PRO A 141 -15.83 7.93 37.81
N ASP A 142 -16.14 9.00 38.56
CA ASP A 142 -15.23 10.12 38.82
C ASP A 142 -14.60 10.71 37.54
N ASN A 143 -15.41 10.81 36.47
CA ASN A 143 -14.96 11.28 35.17
C ASN A 143 -14.56 12.77 35.19
N ASN A 144 -13.37 13.06 34.66
CA ASN A 144 -12.88 14.42 34.38
C ASN A 144 -12.46 14.58 32.91
N SER A 145 -12.84 13.64 32.05
CA SER A 145 -12.53 13.64 30.62
C SER A 145 -13.70 14.17 29.80
N ASP A 146 -13.39 14.82 28.68
CA ASP A 146 -14.31 15.15 27.58
C ASP A 146 -13.84 14.57 26.23
N HIS A 147 -12.81 13.73 26.25
CA HIS A 147 -12.25 13.07 25.08
C HIS A 147 -13.21 12.03 24.47
N VAL A 148 -13.16 11.89 23.15
CA VAL A 148 -14.09 11.06 22.37
C VAL A 148 -13.38 10.21 21.30
N ASP A 149 -12.07 10.11 21.38
CA ASP A 149 -11.26 9.25 20.51
C ASP A 149 -11.52 7.75 20.77
N PRO A 150 -11.25 6.88 19.77
CA PRO A 150 -10.67 7.16 18.46
C PRO A 150 -11.72 7.43 17.36
N TYR A 151 -13.01 7.42 17.69
CA TYR A 151 -14.09 7.40 16.70
C TYR A 151 -14.06 8.52 15.66
N PRO A 152 -13.82 9.81 16.01
CA PRO A 152 -13.72 10.86 15.00
C PRO A 152 -12.60 10.62 13.98
N TYR A 153 -11.46 10.09 14.43
CA TYR A 153 -10.33 9.82 13.55
C TYR A 153 -10.55 8.59 12.67
N LEU A 154 -11.16 7.54 13.22
CA LEU A 154 -11.57 6.37 12.45
C LEU A 154 -12.59 6.75 11.36
N ALA A 155 -13.59 7.58 11.70
CA ALA A 155 -14.60 8.04 10.76
C ALA A 155 -14.02 8.87 9.61
N LYS A 156 -12.97 9.68 9.86
CA LYS A 156 -12.23 10.43 8.82
C LYS A 156 -11.77 9.52 7.68
N TRP A 157 -11.40 8.27 7.99
CA TRP A 157 -10.88 7.30 7.02
C TRP A 157 -11.91 6.26 6.56
N GLY A 158 -13.18 6.45 6.95
CA GLY A 158 -14.30 5.62 6.53
C GLY A 158 -14.53 4.37 7.38
N ILE A 159 -13.99 4.33 8.60
CA ILE A 159 -14.30 3.28 9.58
C ILE A 159 -15.41 3.80 10.48
N SER A 160 -16.62 3.23 10.36
CA SER A 160 -17.73 3.57 11.25
C SER A 160 -17.53 2.96 12.65
N ARG A 161 -18.34 3.39 13.62
CA ARG A 161 -18.35 2.81 14.97
C ARG A 161 -18.69 1.33 14.92
N GLU A 162 -19.68 0.97 14.10
CA GLU A 162 -20.13 -0.39 13.87
C GLU A 162 -19.04 -1.23 13.20
N GLN A 163 -18.33 -0.68 12.21
CA GLN A 163 -17.21 -1.38 11.58
C GLN A 163 -16.08 -1.61 12.59
N PHE A 164 -15.70 -0.60 13.38
CA PHE A 164 -14.66 -0.75 14.40
C PHE A 164 -15.04 -1.81 15.44
N LYS A 165 -16.30 -1.83 15.88
CA LYS A 165 -16.82 -2.88 16.76
C LYS A 165 -16.71 -4.27 16.11
N GLN A 166 -17.12 -4.41 14.85
CA GLN A 166 -17.02 -5.68 14.13
C GLN A 166 -15.57 -6.15 13.99
N ASP A 167 -14.64 -5.25 13.68
CA ASP A 167 -13.23 -5.54 13.49
C ASP A 167 -12.57 -5.93 14.82
N ILE A 168 -12.93 -5.26 15.92
CA ILE A 168 -12.48 -5.62 17.27
C ILE A 168 -13.00 -6.99 17.68
N GLU A 169 -14.27 -7.29 17.43
CA GLU A 169 -14.93 -8.51 17.91
C GLU A 169 -14.54 -9.74 17.08
N ASN A 170 -14.46 -9.58 15.76
CA ASN A 170 -14.25 -10.70 14.83
C ASN A 170 -12.81 -10.76 14.29
N GLY A 171 -12.04 -9.68 14.41
CA GLY A 171 -10.77 -9.52 13.70
C GLY A 171 -11.01 -8.99 12.28
N LEU A 172 -9.94 -8.49 11.66
CA LEU A 172 -9.99 -7.99 10.29
C LEU A 172 -10.04 -9.14 9.29
N THR A 173 -11.06 -9.14 8.44
CA THR A 173 -11.10 -10.02 7.26
C THR A 173 -10.54 -9.26 6.07
N ILE A 174 -9.33 -9.61 5.64
CA ILE A 174 -8.71 -9.05 4.44
C ILE A 174 -8.90 -10.03 3.29
N GLU A 175 -9.72 -9.66 2.31
CA GLU A 175 -9.83 -10.40 1.05
C GLU A 175 -8.64 -10.06 0.14
N ALA A 176 -7.48 -10.62 0.46
CA ALA A 176 -6.28 -10.47 -0.34
C ALA A 176 -6.40 -11.20 -1.68
N GLY A 177 -5.63 -10.75 -2.66
CA GLY A 177 -5.57 -11.30 -4.01
C GLY A 177 -6.22 -10.39 -5.04
N TRP A 178 -6.53 -10.99 -6.19
CA TRP A 178 -7.18 -10.31 -7.30
C TRP A 178 -8.64 -10.02 -6.98
N GLN A 179 -9.04 -8.77 -7.19
CA GLN A 179 -10.38 -8.27 -6.97
C GLN A 179 -10.89 -7.61 -8.25
N GLN A 180 -12.20 -7.64 -8.47
CA GLN A 180 -12.81 -7.11 -9.70
C GLN A 180 -14.17 -6.47 -9.42
N ASN A 181 -14.45 -5.38 -10.14
CA ASN A 181 -15.74 -4.72 -10.19
C ASN A 181 -16.06 -4.27 -11.62
N ASP A 182 -17.14 -3.52 -11.81
CA ASP A 182 -17.58 -3.00 -13.12
C ASP A 182 -16.58 -2.03 -13.78
N THR A 183 -15.68 -1.43 -13.00
CA THR A 183 -14.67 -0.48 -13.48
C THR A 183 -13.40 -1.19 -13.92
N GLY A 184 -12.94 -2.19 -13.17
CA GLY A 184 -11.70 -2.87 -13.47
C GLY A 184 -11.28 -3.90 -12.43
N THR A 185 -10.05 -4.37 -12.58
CA THR A 185 -9.41 -5.36 -11.72
C THR A 185 -8.32 -4.68 -10.89
N TRP A 186 -8.18 -5.00 -9.61
CA TRP A 186 -7.09 -4.54 -8.75
C TRP A 186 -6.51 -5.71 -7.94
N TYR A 187 -5.36 -5.48 -7.29
CA TYR A 187 -4.71 -6.50 -6.46
C TYR A 187 -4.58 -6.02 -5.02
N VAL A 188 -5.12 -6.78 -4.07
CA VAL A 188 -5.04 -6.49 -2.64
C VAL A 188 -3.94 -7.36 -2.04
N HIS A 189 -2.93 -6.75 -1.43
CA HIS A 189 -1.89 -7.45 -0.68
C HIS A 189 -2.47 -8.11 0.59
N SER A 190 -1.73 -9.03 1.21
CA SER A 190 -2.16 -9.68 2.46
C SER A 190 -2.37 -8.70 3.60
N ASP A 191 -1.62 -7.59 3.58
CA ASP A 191 -1.77 -6.50 4.51
C ASP A 191 -2.91 -5.56 4.11
N GLY A 192 -3.72 -5.87 3.08
CA GLY A 192 -4.85 -5.10 2.59
C GLY A 192 -4.51 -3.79 1.86
N SER A 193 -3.23 -3.46 1.65
CA SER A 193 -2.82 -2.40 0.73
C SER A 193 -2.99 -2.84 -0.73
N TYR A 194 -2.91 -1.91 -1.68
CA TYR A 194 -2.97 -2.23 -3.11
C TYR A 194 -2.12 -1.23 -3.93
N PRO A 195 -1.56 -1.66 -5.07
CA PRO A 195 -0.68 -0.82 -5.89
C PRO A 195 -1.46 0.30 -6.60
N LYS A 196 -0.90 1.50 -6.63
CA LYS A 196 -1.41 2.66 -7.38
C LYS A 196 -0.27 3.37 -8.10
N ASP A 197 -0.50 3.78 -9.34
CA ASP A 197 0.45 4.47 -10.22
C ASP A 197 1.84 3.82 -10.29
N LYS A 198 1.89 2.48 -10.23
CA LYS A 198 3.15 1.74 -10.19
C LYS A 198 3.05 0.41 -10.92
N PHE A 199 4.23 -0.10 -11.29
CA PHE A 199 4.41 -1.50 -11.59
C PHE A 199 4.30 -2.34 -10.32
N GLU A 200 3.69 -3.51 -10.43
CA GLU A 200 3.64 -4.52 -9.37
C GLU A 200 3.85 -5.90 -9.97
N LYS A 201 4.67 -6.72 -9.30
CA LYS A 201 4.94 -8.09 -9.74
C LYS A 201 4.09 -9.06 -8.93
N VAL A 202 3.07 -9.63 -9.56
CA VAL A 202 2.15 -10.58 -8.92
C VAL A 202 2.41 -11.97 -9.48
N ASN A 203 2.76 -12.93 -8.62
CA ASN A 203 3.02 -14.34 -8.99
C ASN A 203 4.01 -14.53 -10.15
N GLY A 204 5.01 -13.66 -10.26
CA GLY A 204 6.04 -13.74 -11.32
C GLY A 204 5.78 -12.86 -12.54
N THR A 205 4.56 -12.34 -12.69
CA THR A 205 4.13 -11.53 -13.84
C THR A 205 4.07 -10.05 -13.46
N TRP A 206 4.48 -9.17 -14.37
CA TRP A 206 4.44 -7.72 -14.17
C TRP A 206 3.14 -7.13 -14.70
N TYR A 207 2.54 -6.26 -13.88
CA TYR A 207 1.34 -5.48 -14.17
C TYR A 207 1.61 -4.01 -13.86
N TYR A 208 0.77 -3.12 -14.35
CA TYR A 208 0.75 -1.71 -13.95
C TYR A 208 -0.63 -1.31 -13.49
N PHE A 209 -0.70 -0.61 -12.37
CA PHE A 209 -1.94 -0.12 -11.79
C PHE A 209 -1.99 1.41 -11.90
N ASP A 210 -3.13 1.95 -12.31
CA ASP A 210 -3.35 3.38 -12.44
C ASP A 210 -3.47 4.08 -11.08
N GLY A 211 -3.69 5.40 -11.08
CA GLY A 211 -3.79 6.19 -9.84
C GLY A 211 -5.00 5.84 -8.96
N SER A 212 -5.99 5.13 -9.48
CA SER A 212 -7.11 4.59 -8.70
C SER A 212 -6.84 3.17 -8.20
N GLY A 213 -5.75 2.55 -8.65
CA GLY A 213 -5.37 1.18 -8.34
C GLY A 213 -5.96 0.14 -9.29
N TYR A 214 -6.51 0.54 -10.43
CA TYR A 214 -6.98 -0.41 -11.44
C TYR A 214 -5.85 -0.83 -12.37
N MET A 215 -5.75 -2.13 -12.62
CA MET A 215 -4.81 -2.74 -13.54
C MET A 215 -5.05 -2.24 -14.96
N LEU A 216 -3.99 -1.82 -15.65
CA LEU A 216 -4.04 -1.52 -17.07
C LEU A 216 -4.13 -2.81 -17.86
N ALA A 217 -5.10 -2.88 -18.78
CA ALA A 217 -5.28 -3.99 -19.72
C ALA A 217 -5.59 -3.45 -21.11
N ASP A 218 -4.99 -4.05 -22.13
CA ASP A 218 -5.04 -3.63 -23.53
C ASP A 218 -4.69 -2.14 -23.72
N ARG A 219 -3.59 -1.71 -23.08
CA ARG A 219 -3.20 -0.29 -23.02
C ARG A 219 -1.70 -0.08 -23.08
N TRP A 220 -1.34 1.05 -23.71
CA TRP A 220 0.00 1.63 -23.65
C TRP A 220 0.18 2.49 -22.40
N LYS A 221 1.39 2.46 -21.83
CA LYS A 221 1.82 3.36 -20.74
C LYS A 221 3.20 3.91 -21.06
N LYS A 222 3.32 5.23 -21.12
CA LYS A 222 4.62 5.88 -21.03
C LYS A 222 4.99 6.01 -19.55
N HIS A 223 6.12 5.44 -19.16
CA HIS A 223 6.57 5.48 -17.78
C HIS A 223 7.52 6.68 -17.56
N ILE A 224 7.82 6.98 -16.29
CA ILE A 224 8.62 8.15 -15.89
C ILE A 224 10.09 8.05 -16.33
N ASP A 225 10.55 6.85 -16.65
CA ASP A 225 11.85 6.59 -17.27
C ASP A 225 11.92 7.00 -18.75
N GLY A 226 10.78 7.40 -19.34
CA GLY A 226 10.65 7.82 -20.72
C GLY A 226 10.31 6.70 -21.70
N ASN A 227 10.32 5.44 -21.26
CA ASN A 227 10.02 4.27 -22.09
C ASN A 227 8.51 4.04 -22.24
N TRP A 228 8.14 3.38 -23.33
CA TRP A 228 6.78 2.91 -23.57
C TRP A 228 6.67 1.44 -23.19
N TYR A 229 5.57 1.09 -22.55
CA TYR A 229 5.19 -0.25 -22.14
C TYR A 229 3.79 -0.55 -22.67
N TRP A 230 3.52 -1.83 -22.93
CA TRP A 230 2.18 -2.29 -23.30
C TRP A 230 1.75 -3.43 -22.38
N PHE A 231 0.49 -3.41 -21.98
CA PHE A 231 -0.15 -4.44 -21.17
C PHE A 231 -1.23 -5.11 -22.00
N ASP A 232 -1.21 -6.44 -22.06
CA ASP A 232 -2.16 -7.20 -22.87
C ASP A 232 -3.56 -7.25 -22.25
N GLN A 233 -4.47 -8.02 -22.84
CA GLN A 233 -5.86 -8.13 -22.36
C GLN A 233 -5.95 -8.70 -20.94
N SER A 234 -4.99 -9.53 -20.54
CA SER A 234 -4.85 -10.02 -19.15
C SER A 234 -4.13 -9.04 -18.24
N GLY A 235 -3.64 -7.91 -18.77
CA GLY A 235 -2.85 -6.91 -18.07
C GLY A 235 -1.37 -7.28 -17.93
N GLU A 236 -0.92 -8.39 -18.52
CA GLU A 236 0.48 -8.77 -18.44
C GLU A 236 1.33 -7.82 -19.26
N MET A 237 2.44 -7.35 -18.69
CA MET A 237 3.41 -6.53 -19.38
C MET A 237 4.04 -7.29 -20.55
N ALA A 238 4.00 -6.71 -21.74
CA ALA A 238 4.62 -7.32 -22.90
C ALA A 238 6.14 -7.36 -22.81
N THR A 239 6.69 -8.49 -23.26
CA THR A 239 8.09 -8.68 -23.60
C THR A 239 8.17 -9.35 -24.98
N GLY A 240 9.29 -9.14 -25.68
CA GLY A 240 9.51 -9.68 -27.02
C GLY A 240 8.61 -9.07 -28.10
N TRP A 241 8.37 -9.82 -29.18
CA TRP A 241 7.54 -9.38 -30.30
C TRP A 241 6.06 -9.44 -29.95
N LYS A 242 5.33 -8.35 -30.22
CA LYS A 242 3.87 -8.28 -30.09
C LYS A 242 3.27 -7.59 -31.29
N LYS A 243 2.16 -8.13 -31.78
CA LYS A 243 1.32 -7.47 -32.80
C LYS A 243 0.20 -6.71 -32.10
N ILE A 244 0.19 -5.39 -32.22
CA ILE A 244 -0.75 -4.49 -31.55
C ILE A 244 -1.37 -3.60 -32.62
N ALA A 245 -2.69 -3.62 -32.75
CA ALA A 245 -3.42 -2.89 -33.80
C ALA A 245 -2.80 -3.06 -35.20
N GLU A 246 -2.62 -4.32 -35.62
CA GLU A 246 -2.01 -4.74 -36.90
C GLU A 246 -0.54 -4.37 -37.14
N LYS A 247 0.11 -3.70 -36.19
CA LYS A 247 1.54 -3.34 -36.27
C LYS A 247 2.37 -4.20 -35.34
N TRP A 248 3.62 -4.50 -35.74
CA TRP A 248 4.56 -5.25 -34.90
C TRP A 248 5.42 -4.31 -34.07
N TYR A 249 5.58 -4.61 -32.79
CA TYR A 249 6.47 -3.91 -31.86
C TYR A 249 7.36 -4.93 -31.16
N TYR A 250 8.50 -4.48 -30.64
CA TYR A 250 9.39 -5.31 -29.86
C TYR A 250 9.68 -4.64 -28.51
N PHE A 251 9.57 -5.43 -27.45
CA PHE A 251 9.83 -5.03 -26.06
C PHE A 251 11.02 -5.83 -25.53
N ASP A 252 11.94 -5.20 -24.79
CA ASP A 252 13.05 -5.93 -24.15
C ASP A 252 12.60 -6.79 -22.96
N GLY A 253 13.55 -7.43 -22.27
CA GLY A 253 13.25 -8.33 -21.15
C GLY A 253 12.65 -7.62 -19.94
N GLU A 254 12.88 -6.32 -19.85
CA GLU A 254 12.30 -5.40 -18.86
C GLU A 254 10.99 -4.79 -19.32
N GLY A 255 10.53 -5.09 -20.55
CA GLY A 255 9.27 -4.65 -21.11
C GLY A 255 9.29 -3.27 -21.77
N ALA A 256 10.46 -2.62 -21.89
CA ALA A 256 10.57 -1.35 -22.58
C ALA A 256 10.50 -1.54 -24.10
N MET A 257 9.60 -0.81 -24.75
CA MET A 257 9.47 -0.80 -26.21
C MET A 257 10.76 -0.28 -26.85
N LYS A 258 11.32 -1.04 -27.81
CA LYS A 258 12.51 -0.64 -28.54
C LYS A 258 12.15 0.16 -29.78
N THR A 259 13.09 0.99 -30.20
CA THR A 259 13.10 1.69 -31.48
C THR A 259 14.45 1.49 -32.17
N GLY A 260 14.53 1.77 -33.47
CA GLY A 260 15.75 1.60 -34.24
C GLY A 260 16.07 0.14 -34.58
N TRP A 261 17.36 -0.13 -34.81
CA TRP A 261 17.83 -1.45 -35.21
C TRP A 261 17.83 -2.45 -34.05
N ILE A 262 17.22 -3.61 -34.27
CA ILE A 262 17.28 -4.74 -33.33
C ILE A 262 17.71 -6.02 -34.04
N LYS A 263 18.52 -6.83 -33.37
CA LYS A 263 18.84 -8.18 -33.83
C LYS A 263 17.94 -9.18 -33.11
N TYR A 264 17.19 -9.96 -33.85
CA TYR A 264 16.36 -11.04 -33.32
C TYR A 264 16.74 -12.36 -33.97
N LYS A 265 17.24 -13.30 -33.16
CA LYS A 265 17.94 -14.50 -33.63
C LYS A 265 19.10 -14.10 -34.56
N GLU A 266 19.10 -14.58 -35.81
CA GLU A 266 20.18 -14.33 -36.77
C GLU A 266 19.90 -13.19 -37.75
N THR A 267 18.77 -12.49 -37.64
CA THR A 267 18.40 -11.43 -38.58
C THR A 267 18.15 -10.09 -37.89
N TRP A 268 18.22 -9.02 -38.68
CA TRP A 268 17.97 -7.65 -38.21
C TRP A 268 16.61 -7.16 -38.69
N TYR A 269 15.99 -6.38 -37.81
CA TYR A 269 14.78 -5.62 -38.07
C TYR A 269 15.03 -4.15 -37.70
N TYR A 270 14.19 -3.27 -38.24
CA TYR A 270 14.16 -1.87 -37.83
C TYR A 270 12.78 -1.51 -37.32
N LEU A 271 12.75 -0.87 -36.16
CA LEU A 271 11.56 -0.33 -35.51
C LEU A 271 11.56 1.18 -35.72
N ASP A 272 10.43 1.75 -36.13
CA ASP A 272 10.33 3.18 -36.41
C ASP A 272 10.78 4.02 -35.20
N SER A 273 11.62 5.01 -35.46
CA SER A 273 12.23 5.81 -34.39
C SER A 273 11.23 6.68 -33.61
N GLN A 274 10.06 6.97 -34.20
CA GLN A 274 9.06 7.84 -33.60
C GLN A 274 7.92 7.03 -32.97
N ASN A 275 7.44 6.01 -33.67
CA ASN A 275 6.24 5.26 -33.32
C ASN A 275 6.54 3.85 -32.78
N GLY A 276 7.74 3.31 -33.04
CA GLY A 276 8.19 2.01 -32.57
C GLY A 276 7.70 0.80 -33.38
N ASP A 277 6.83 0.98 -34.38
CA ASP A 277 6.37 -0.12 -35.20
C ASP A 277 7.42 -0.60 -36.21
N MET A 278 7.43 -1.91 -36.47
CA MET A 278 8.34 -2.56 -37.39
C MET A 278 8.16 -2.02 -38.81
N VAL A 279 9.26 -1.52 -39.39
CA VAL A 279 9.32 -1.11 -40.78
C VAL A 279 9.47 -2.34 -41.67
N SER A 280 8.74 -2.38 -42.77
CA SER A 280 8.79 -3.45 -43.78
C SER A 280 8.59 -2.88 -45.17
N ASN A 281 9.08 -3.61 -46.18
CA ASN A 281 9.09 -3.23 -47.59
C ASN A 281 9.54 -1.77 -47.82
N ALA A 282 10.67 -1.40 -47.22
CA ALA A 282 11.13 -0.02 -47.24
C ALA A 282 12.65 0.10 -47.14
N PHE A 283 13.19 1.23 -47.60
CA PHE A 283 14.58 1.60 -47.39
C PHE A 283 14.74 2.43 -46.11
N VAL A 284 15.66 2.01 -45.24
CA VAL A 284 16.04 2.72 -44.02
C VAL A 284 17.41 3.35 -44.23
N LYS A 285 17.49 4.68 -44.10
CA LYS A 285 18.76 5.41 -44.27
C LYS A 285 19.71 5.08 -43.11
N SER A 286 20.98 4.83 -43.45
CA SER A 286 22.05 4.68 -42.47
C SER A 286 23.34 5.25 -43.05
N ASN A 287 23.85 6.32 -42.41
CA ASN A 287 24.98 7.10 -42.91
C ASN A 287 24.77 7.56 -44.36
N ASP A 288 25.72 7.26 -45.25
CA ASP A 288 25.69 7.59 -46.67
C ASP A 288 24.95 6.55 -47.53
N GLY A 289 24.33 5.54 -46.90
CA GLY A 289 23.68 4.43 -47.58
C GLY A 289 22.27 4.12 -47.06
N TRP A 290 21.74 3.00 -47.56
CA TRP A 290 20.40 2.52 -47.26
C TRP A 290 20.42 1.01 -47.05
N TYR A 291 19.64 0.53 -46.08
CA TYR A 291 19.30 -0.87 -45.93
C TYR A 291 17.88 -1.10 -46.42
N TYR A 292 17.64 -2.17 -47.18
CA TYR A 292 16.30 -2.58 -47.57
C TYR A 292 15.74 -3.60 -46.57
N LEU A 293 14.52 -3.37 -46.09
CA LEU A 293 13.75 -4.33 -45.31
C LEU A 293 12.70 -4.95 -46.20
N LYS A 294 12.64 -6.28 -46.22
CA LYS A 294 11.67 -7.06 -47.02
C LYS A 294 10.26 -6.91 -46.46
N GLU A 295 9.27 -7.48 -47.15
CA GLU A 295 7.87 -7.48 -46.72
C GLU A 295 7.66 -8.10 -45.33
N ASP A 296 8.48 -9.08 -44.95
CA ASP A 296 8.45 -9.71 -43.62
C ASP A 296 9.19 -8.88 -42.52
N GLY A 297 9.72 -7.71 -42.88
CA GLY A 297 10.48 -6.81 -42.00
C GLY A 297 11.95 -7.17 -41.81
N THR A 298 12.40 -8.33 -42.28
CA THR A 298 13.81 -8.73 -42.16
C THR A 298 14.68 -7.96 -43.15
N ILE A 299 15.90 -7.65 -42.73
CA ILE A 299 16.90 -7.03 -43.61
C ILE A 299 17.21 -7.91 -44.83
N ALA A 300 17.31 -7.29 -46.00
CA ALA A 300 17.91 -7.92 -47.17
C ALA A 300 19.44 -7.77 -47.08
N GLU A 301 20.16 -8.86 -46.87
CA GLU A 301 21.64 -8.83 -46.77
C GLU A 301 22.31 -8.59 -48.13
N LYS A 302 21.68 -9.06 -49.20
CA LYS A 302 22.16 -8.94 -50.59
C LYS A 302 20.97 -8.62 -51.51
N PRO A 303 20.37 -7.42 -51.38
CA PRO A 303 19.23 -7.04 -52.21
C PRO A 303 19.67 -6.94 -53.68
N GLU A 304 18.86 -7.51 -54.57
CA GLU A 304 19.06 -7.38 -56.02
C GLU A 304 18.14 -6.29 -56.57
N PHE A 305 18.68 -5.38 -57.38
CA PHE A 305 17.93 -4.25 -57.93
C PHE A 305 17.80 -4.38 -59.45
N THR A 306 16.60 -4.10 -59.98
CA THR A 306 16.40 -3.81 -61.41
C THR A 306 16.04 -2.34 -61.57
N VAL A 307 16.50 -1.74 -62.67
CA VAL A 307 16.15 -0.36 -63.04
C VAL A 307 15.46 -0.41 -64.38
N GLU A 308 14.18 -0.08 -64.40
CA GLU A 308 13.38 -0.02 -65.63
C GLU A 308 13.76 1.21 -66.46
N PRO A 309 13.47 1.25 -67.77
CA PRO A 309 13.84 2.37 -68.66
C PRO A 309 13.37 3.75 -68.19
N GLU A 310 12.26 3.82 -67.47
CA GLU A 310 11.69 5.03 -66.86
C GLU A 310 12.35 5.43 -65.53
N GLY A 311 13.32 4.65 -65.03
CA GLY A 311 14.05 4.89 -63.79
C GLY A 311 13.39 4.32 -62.54
N LEU A 312 12.34 3.50 -62.66
CA LEU A 312 11.77 2.77 -61.54
C LEU A 312 12.77 1.72 -61.03
N ILE A 313 13.06 1.73 -59.74
CA ILE A 313 13.88 0.71 -59.08
C ILE A 313 12.94 -0.33 -58.47
N THR A 314 13.11 -1.59 -58.86
CA THR A 314 12.50 -2.72 -58.13
C THR A 314 13.56 -3.50 -57.38
N VAL A 315 13.18 -4.09 -56.26
CA VAL A 315 14.07 -4.84 -55.37
C VAL A 315 13.46 -6.21 -55.09
N LYS A 316 14.31 -7.25 -55.09
CA LYS A 316 13.96 -8.62 -54.70
C LYS A 316 14.73 -9.09 -53.49
#